data_AF-A0A835WZK0-F1
#
_entry.id   AF-A0A835WZK0-F1
#
_cell.length_a   1.000
_cell.length_b   1.000
_cell.length_c   1.000
_cell.angle_alpha   90.00
_cell.angle_beta   90.00
_cell.angle_gamma   90.00
#
_symmetry.space_group_name_H-M   'P 1'
#
loop_
_entity.id
_entity.type
_entity.pdbx_description
1 polymer ?
#
loop_
_entity_poly.entity_id
_entity_poly.type
_entity_poly.pdbx_seq_one_letter_code
_entity_poly.pdbx_strand_id
1 'polypeptide(L)'
;MDPSIVLSSSSSYDYGILFARTIPLIFENQLQVVIQISSPLIAYGLKGTIHAILAHEFLHYLDLIKKISKMELLSDEISGNLFENVYADTTRLFEARAVFNDKTLLQHITKKFPAGFRDYKLEDKAIKFWSKKNLPTSNITMDTNIVKLSAESIAKIKLDPTLLEKINLLEQKNTKVRKKKLY
;
A
#
# COMPACT_ATOMS: atom_id res chain seq x y z
N MET A 1 5.91 14.92 -11.25
CA MET A 1 6.42 13.90 -10.32
C MET A 1 7.24 14.64 -9.28
N ASP A 2 6.76 14.72 -8.05
CA ASP A 2 7.49 15.37 -6.94
C ASP A 2 8.56 14.39 -6.43
N PRO A 3 9.86 14.70 -6.56
CA PRO A 3 10.96 13.74 -6.38
C PRO A 3 11.35 13.58 -4.89
N SER A 4 10.35 13.41 -4.03
CA SER A 4 10.53 13.60 -2.60
C SER A 4 10.35 12.28 -1.84
N ILE A 5 11.31 11.96 -0.95
CA ILE A 5 11.16 10.86 0.02
C ILE A 5 10.07 11.24 1.02
N VAL A 6 9.26 10.29 1.47
CA VAL A 6 8.28 10.53 2.53
C VAL A 6 8.83 10.01 3.85
N LEU A 7 9.03 10.92 4.81
CA LEU A 7 9.46 10.58 6.17
C LEU A 7 8.25 10.57 7.11
N SER A 8 8.04 9.47 7.82
CA SER A 8 6.98 9.31 8.83
C SER A 8 7.57 9.37 10.23
N SER A 9 6.97 10.18 11.12
CA SER A 9 7.39 10.33 12.52
C SER A 9 6.29 9.91 13.48
N SER A 10 6.56 8.95 14.37
CA SER A 10 5.83 8.80 15.63
C SER A 10 6.57 9.58 16.71
N SER A 11 5.85 10.13 17.69
CA SER A 11 6.44 10.89 18.80
C SER A 11 7.58 10.11 19.46
N SER A 12 8.80 10.63 19.32
CA SER A 12 10.14 10.13 19.74
C SER A 12 11.00 9.62 18.56
N TYR A 13 11.79 10.52 17.97
CA TYR A 13 13.04 10.34 17.18
C TYR A 13 13.20 9.23 16.11
N ASP A 14 12.22 8.38 15.85
CA ASP A 14 12.27 7.37 14.80
C ASP A 14 11.61 7.90 13.51
N TYR A 15 12.44 8.18 12.50
CA TYR A 15 11.99 8.51 11.14
C TYR A 15 12.03 7.24 10.27
N GLY A 16 10.89 6.85 9.71
CA GLY A 16 10.79 5.78 8.71
C GLY A 16 10.86 6.33 7.28
N ILE A 17 11.44 5.56 6.35
CA ILE A 17 11.41 5.88 4.91
C ILE A 17 10.23 5.17 4.26
N LEU A 18 9.30 5.95 3.70
CA LEU A 18 8.21 5.43 2.90
C LEU A 18 8.63 5.36 1.43
N PHE A 19 8.89 4.14 0.94
CA PHE A 19 9.40 3.92 -0.41
C PHE A 19 8.33 3.95 -1.50
N ALA A 20 7.09 3.57 -1.16
CA ALA A 20 5.94 3.68 -2.02
C ALA A 20 4.66 3.78 -1.17
N ARG A 21 3.57 4.26 -1.76
CA ARG A 21 2.23 4.22 -1.18
C ARG A 21 1.13 4.20 -2.23
N THR A 22 0.03 3.55 -1.90
CA THR A 22 -1.20 3.53 -2.69
C THR A 22 -2.12 4.69 -2.27
N ILE A 23 -2.43 5.59 -3.20
CA ILE A 23 -3.22 6.81 -2.96
C ILE A 23 -4.49 6.76 -3.82
N PRO A 24 -5.68 6.70 -3.22
CA PRO A 24 -6.91 6.96 -3.94
C PRO A 24 -7.06 8.45 -4.22
N LEU A 25 -7.52 8.80 -5.40
CA LEU A 25 -7.85 10.15 -5.83
C LEU A 25 -9.24 10.12 -6.44
N ILE A 26 -10.03 11.15 -6.20
CA ILE A 26 -11.28 11.36 -6.92
C ILE A 26 -11.10 12.54 -7.84
N PHE A 27 -11.27 12.29 -9.13
CA PHE A 27 -11.23 13.31 -10.17
C PHE A 27 -12.43 13.12 -11.07
N GLU A 28 -13.22 14.17 -11.26
CA GLU A 28 -14.45 14.13 -12.09
C GLU A 28 -15.39 12.95 -11.75
N ASN A 29 -15.61 12.70 -10.45
CA ASN A 29 -16.43 11.59 -9.94
C ASN A 29 -15.91 10.18 -10.30
N GLN A 30 -14.69 10.06 -10.79
CA GLN A 30 -14.03 8.79 -11.03
C GLN A 30 -12.98 8.52 -9.95
N LEU A 31 -12.97 7.29 -9.45
CA LEU A 31 -11.90 6.81 -8.60
C LEU A 31 -10.67 6.53 -9.46
N GLN A 32 -9.58 7.23 -9.18
CA GLN A 32 -8.26 6.90 -9.66
C GLN A 32 -7.44 6.39 -8.49
N VAL A 33 -6.62 5.35 -8.71
CA VAL A 33 -5.70 4.87 -7.68
C VAL A 33 -4.29 4.97 -8.24
N VAL A 34 -3.44 5.72 -7.55
CA VAL A 34 -2.07 5.99 -7.94
C VAL A 34 -1.14 5.32 -6.95
N ILE A 35 -0.16 4.56 -7.46
CA ILE A 35 0.96 4.09 -6.65
C ILE A 35 2.07 5.14 -6.77
N GLN A 36 2.25 5.94 -5.73
CA GLN A 36 3.37 6.87 -5.65
C GLN A 36 4.62 6.10 -5.24
N ILE A 37 5.72 6.33 -5.95
CA ILE A 37 7.01 5.71 -5.69
C ILE A 37 8.03 6.80 -5.38
N SER A 38 8.83 6.59 -4.33
CA SER A 38 9.92 7.49 -3.97
C SER A 38 11.10 7.40 -4.95
N SER A 39 11.74 8.52 -5.24
CA SER A 39 12.95 8.54 -6.08
C SER A 39 14.11 7.69 -5.54
N PRO A 40 14.38 7.61 -4.22
CA PRO A 40 15.35 6.66 -3.66
C PRO A 40 15.09 5.19 -4.02
N LEU A 41 13.82 4.77 -4.09
CA LEU A 41 13.49 3.40 -4.50
C LEU A 41 13.95 3.13 -5.94
N ILE A 42 13.72 4.08 -6.84
CA ILE A 42 14.14 3.97 -8.23
C ILE A 42 15.66 4.02 -8.38
N ALA A 43 16.32 4.91 -7.65
CA ALA A 43 17.76 5.12 -7.76
C ALA A 43 18.58 3.96 -7.16
N TYR A 44 18.12 3.36 -6.06
CA TYR A 44 18.92 2.44 -5.26
C TYR A 44 18.30 1.05 -5.06
N GLY A 45 17.03 0.88 -5.42
CA GLY A 45 16.30 -0.37 -5.29
C GLY A 45 16.83 -1.44 -6.22
N LEU A 46 17.03 -2.65 -5.69
CA LEU A 46 17.24 -3.82 -6.53
C LEU A 46 15.92 -4.19 -7.22
N LYS A 47 16.00 -4.74 -8.44
CA LYS A 47 14.81 -5.18 -9.21
C LYS A 47 13.85 -6.03 -8.37
N GLY A 48 14.37 -6.98 -7.60
CA GLY A 48 13.56 -7.81 -6.70
C GLY A 48 12.87 -7.02 -5.59
N THR A 49 13.52 -6.01 -5.03
CA THR A 49 12.95 -5.11 -4.02
C THR A 49 11.85 -4.24 -4.62
N ILE A 50 12.08 -3.65 -5.80
CA ILE A 50 11.08 -2.84 -6.52
C ILE A 50 9.84 -3.69 -6.82
N HIS A 51 10.03 -4.90 -7.37
CA HIS A 51 8.91 -5.81 -7.63
C HIS A 51 8.14 -6.18 -6.35
N ALA A 52 8.84 -6.46 -5.25
CA ALA A 52 8.19 -6.79 -3.99
C ALA A 52 7.33 -5.63 -3.46
N ILE A 53 7.86 -4.41 -3.49
CA ILE A 53 7.13 -3.20 -3.07
C ILE A 53 5.92 -2.98 -3.96
N LEU A 54 6.07 -3.00 -5.29
CA LEU A 54 4.94 -2.79 -6.19
C LEU A 54 3.87 -3.87 -6.07
N ALA A 55 4.27 -5.12 -5.87
CA ALA A 55 3.32 -6.19 -5.61
C ALA A 55 2.59 -6.00 -4.27
N HIS A 56 3.27 -5.49 -3.25
CA HIS A 56 2.65 -5.14 -1.97
C HIS A 56 1.64 -3.99 -2.11
N GLU A 57 2.01 -2.91 -2.80
CA GLU A 57 1.09 -1.81 -3.12
C GLU A 57 -0.09 -2.27 -3.98
N PHE A 58 0.12 -3.23 -4.88
CA PHE A 58 -0.99 -3.83 -5.63
C PHE A 58 -1.96 -4.60 -4.73
N LEU A 59 -1.49 -5.25 -3.66
CA LEU A 59 -2.39 -5.87 -2.67
C LEU A 59 -3.23 -4.82 -1.93
N HIS A 60 -2.63 -3.66 -1.62
CA HIS A 60 -3.36 -2.52 -1.04
C HIS A 60 -4.43 -1.97 -2.00
N TYR A 61 -4.10 -1.85 -3.29
CA TYR A 61 -5.09 -1.50 -4.32
C TYR A 61 -6.27 -2.48 -4.33
N LEU A 62 -6.03 -3.79 -4.36
CA LEU A 62 -7.11 -4.78 -4.37
C LEU A 62 -7.98 -4.70 -3.11
N ASP A 63 -7.37 -4.49 -1.94
CA ASP A 63 -8.10 -4.31 -0.68
C ASP A 63 -8.96 -3.05 -0.68
N LEU A 64 -8.44 -1.94 -1.20
CA LEU A 64 -9.19 -0.69 -1.36
C LEU A 64 -10.42 -0.89 -2.27
N ILE A 65 -10.24 -1.49 -3.45
CA ILE A 65 -11.35 -1.73 -4.38
C ILE A 65 -12.41 -2.64 -3.77
N LYS A 66 -12.00 -3.70 -3.05
CA LYS A 66 -12.92 -4.56 -2.29
C LYS A 66 -13.74 -3.76 -1.27
N LYS A 67 -13.09 -2.92 -0.47
CA LYS A 67 -13.78 -2.14 0.57
C LYS A 67 -14.77 -1.15 -0.04
N ILE A 68 -14.39 -0.50 -1.14
CA ILE A 68 -15.28 0.40 -1.89
C ILE A 68 -16.46 -0.37 -2.48
N SER A 69 -16.23 -1.53 -3.10
CA SER A 69 -17.31 -2.29 -3.75
C SER A 69 -18.37 -2.80 -2.78
N LYS A 70 -17.99 -3.05 -1.52
CA LYS A 70 -18.89 -3.51 -0.45
C LYS A 70 -19.43 -2.38 0.42
N MET A 71 -19.07 -1.13 0.14
CA MET A 71 -19.34 0.04 0.99
C MET A 71 -18.85 -0.14 2.44
N GLU A 72 -17.87 -1.02 2.69
CA GLU A 72 -17.29 -1.31 4.01
C GLU A 72 -16.56 -0.09 4.60
N LEU A 73 -16.21 0.90 3.77
CA LEU A 73 -15.58 2.15 4.22
C LEU A 73 -16.54 3.07 5.00
N LEU A 74 -17.86 2.92 4.82
CA LEU A 74 -18.86 3.76 5.50
C LEU A 74 -19.06 3.37 6.97
N SER A 75 -18.74 2.13 7.35
CA SER A 75 -18.85 1.64 8.73
C SER A 75 -17.63 1.95 9.59
N ASP A 76 -16.48 2.28 8.98
CA ASP A 76 -15.24 2.63 9.69
C ASP A 76 -15.22 4.10 10.18
N GLU A 77 -16.27 4.89 9.90
CA GLU A 77 -16.44 6.31 10.28
C GLU A 77 -16.44 6.58 11.80
N ILE A 78 -16.46 5.55 12.66
CA ILE A 78 -16.28 5.72 14.11
C ILE A 78 -14.80 5.96 14.48
N SER A 79 -13.85 5.72 13.57
CA SER A 79 -12.44 6.14 13.75
C SER A 79 -12.06 7.16 12.69
N GLY A 80 -11.88 8.41 13.09
CA GLY A 80 -11.66 9.57 12.21
C GLY A 80 -10.42 9.56 11.32
N ASN A 81 -9.73 8.43 11.14
CA ASN A 81 -8.49 8.31 10.40
C ASN A 81 -8.53 7.14 9.40
N LEU A 82 -9.06 7.40 8.19
CA LEU A 82 -9.23 6.43 7.09
C LEU A 82 -7.93 5.75 6.60
N PHE A 83 -6.74 6.15 7.10
CA PHE A 83 -5.45 5.59 6.71
C PHE A 83 -4.49 5.20 7.84
N GLU A 84 -4.78 5.52 9.10
CA GLU A 84 -3.92 5.05 10.22
C GLU A 84 -3.90 3.52 10.30
N ASN A 85 -4.99 2.85 9.91
CA ASN A 85 -5.11 1.40 10.00
C ASN A 85 -4.60 0.62 8.77
N VAL A 86 -4.20 1.29 7.67
CA VAL A 86 -3.72 0.58 6.46
C VAL A 86 -2.35 -0.07 6.68
N TYR A 87 -1.52 0.52 7.55
CA TYR A 87 -0.21 -0.05 7.93
C TYR A 87 -0.25 -0.95 9.17
N ALA A 88 -1.24 -0.78 10.04
CA ALA A 88 -1.34 -1.57 11.27
C ALA A 88 -1.87 -2.99 11.03
N ASP A 89 -2.67 -3.21 9.98
CA ASP A 89 -3.45 -4.44 9.86
C ASP A 89 -3.10 -5.30 8.63
N THR A 90 -1.88 -5.85 8.64
CA THR A 90 -1.45 -6.92 7.71
C THR A 90 -2.41 -8.13 7.68
N THR A 91 -3.29 -8.26 8.69
CA THR A 91 -4.26 -9.35 8.80
C THR A 91 -5.46 -9.22 7.83
N ARG A 92 -5.71 -8.04 7.26
CA ARG A 92 -6.87 -7.78 6.36
C ARG A 92 -6.57 -7.83 4.86
N LEU A 93 -5.29 -7.76 4.46
CA LEU A 93 -4.88 -7.83 3.06
C LEU A 93 -5.13 -9.21 2.43
N PHE A 94 -5.27 -9.22 1.10
CA PHE A 94 -5.19 -10.47 0.34
C PHE A 94 -3.84 -11.15 0.60
N GLU A 95 -3.87 -12.47 0.83
CA GLU A 95 -2.65 -13.27 0.86
C GLU A 95 -1.97 -13.20 -0.50
N ALA A 96 -0.68 -12.87 -0.55
CA ALA A 96 0.06 -12.72 -1.81
C ALA A 96 -0.08 -13.95 -2.73
N ARG A 97 -0.09 -15.16 -2.16
CA ARG A 97 -0.27 -16.43 -2.89
C ARG A 97 -1.67 -16.67 -3.46
N ALA A 98 -2.67 -15.89 -3.05
CA ALA A 98 -4.00 -15.90 -3.65
C ALA A 98 -4.06 -15.04 -4.93
N VAL A 99 -3.13 -14.07 -5.06
CA VAL A 99 -3.08 -13.08 -6.15
C VAL A 99 -2.00 -13.41 -7.18
N PHE A 100 -0.81 -13.79 -6.72
CA PHE A 100 0.34 -14.04 -7.56
C PHE A 100 0.67 -15.54 -7.65
N ASN A 101 1.05 -15.99 -8.85
CA ASN A 101 1.51 -17.35 -9.10
C ASN A 101 3.05 -17.46 -9.23
N ASP A 102 3.75 -16.33 -9.40
CA ASP A 102 5.20 -16.30 -9.55
C ASP A 102 5.90 -16.60 -8.22
N LYS A 103 6.62 -17.73 -8.16
CA LYS A 103 7.31 -18.19 -6.95
C LYS A 103 8.40 -17.24 -6.49
N THR A 104 9.13 -16.62 -7.41
CA THR A 104 10.21 -15.69 -7.09
C THR A 104 9.65 -14.40 -6.51
N LEU A 105 8.57 -13.87 -7.08
CA LEU A 105 7.86 -12.70 -6.55
C LEU A 105 7.30 -12.99 -5.15
N LEU A 106 6.63 -14.13 -4.97
CA LEU A 106 6.13 -14.54 -3.66
C LEU A 106 7.24 -14.65 -2.61
N GLN A 107 8.39 -15.20 -2.98
CA GLN A 107 9.56 -15.24 -2.08
C GLN A 107 10.07 -13.84 -1.75
N HIS A 108 10.13 -12.93 -2.73
CA HIS A 108 10.55 -11.55 -2.48
C HIS A 108 9.58 -10.82 -1.54
N ILE A 109 8.27 -10.96 -1.74
CA ILE A 109 7.24 -10.38 -0.86
C ILE A 109 7.42 -10.93 0.56
N THR A 110 7.42 -12.25 0.73
CA THR A 110 7.52 -12.88 2.06
C THR A 110 8.81 -12.52 2.79
N LYS A 111 9.96 -12.43 2.09
CA LYS A 111 11.24 -12.07 2.70
C LYS A 111 11.32 -10.59 3.08
N LYS A 112 10.71 -9.70 2.29
CA LYS A 112 10.78 -8.25 2.48
C LYS A 112 9.70 -7.70 3.39
N PHE A 113 8.58 -8.42 3.57
CA PHE A 113 7.44 -7.99 4.38
C PHE A 113 7.04 -8.98 5.48
N PRO A 114 7.94 -9.37 6.41
CA PRO A 114 7.58 -10.30 7.50
C PRO A 114 6.64 -9.67 8.55
N ALA A 115 6.81 -8.38 8.86
CA ALA A 115 5.97 -7.60 9.78
C ALA A 115 5.91 -6.11 9.38
N GLY A 116 6.19 -5.83 8.10
CA GLY A 116 6.53 -4.51 7.57
C GLY A 116 7.70 -4.61 6.59
N PHE A 117 7.89 -3.60 5.75
CA PHE A 117 8.98 -3.58 4.78
C PHE A 117 10.34 -3.56 5.49
N ARG A 118 11.26 -4.42 5.06
CA ARG A 118 12.62 -4.52 5.62
C ARG A 118 13.66 -4.67 4.51
N ASP A 119 14.40 -3.60 4.24
CA ASP A 119 15.57 -3.64 3.36
C ASP A 119 16.64 -2.65 3.83
N TYR A 120 17.38 -3.04 4.87
CA TYR A 120 18.43 -2.21 5.47
C TYR A 120 19.48 -1.68 4.49
N LYS A 121 19.75 -2.42 3.41
CA LYS A 121 20.71 -1.97 2.39
C LYS A 121 20.12 -0.83 1.54
N LEU A 122 18.84 -0.90 1.23
CA LEU A 122 18.14 0.18 0.53
C LEU A 122 17.98 1.39 1.45
N GLU A 123 17.57 1.17 2.70
CA GLU A 123 17.45 2.21 3.72
C GLU A 123 18.77 2.94 3.96
N ASP A 124 19.88 2.21 4.16
CA ASP A 124 21.21 2.81 4.32
C ASP A 124 21.61 3.67 3.11
N LYS A 125 21.37 3.17 1.88
CA LYS A 125 21.65 3.94 0.65
C LYS A 125 20.80 5.21 0.56
N ALA A 126 19.50 5.11 0.86
CA ALA A 126 18.60 6.26 0.85
C ALA A 126 19.04 7.30 1.89
N ILE A 127 19.42 6.88 3.10
CA ILE A 127 19.94 7.80 4.13
C ILE A 127 21.26 8.44 3.66
N LYS A 128 22.23 7.63 3.23
CA LYS A 128 23.60 8.06 2.93
C LYS A 128 23.70 8.91 1.68
N PHE A 129 22.99 8.54 0.62
CA PHE A 129 23.14 9.14 -0.71
C PHE A 129 22.00 10.07 -1.09
N TRP A 130 20.85 10.03 -0.38
CA TRP A 130 19.75 10.97 -0.59
C TRP A 130 19.63 11.98 0.55
N SER A 131 19.28 11.51 1.74
CA SER A 131 18.97 12.38 2.89
C SER A 131 20.20 13.20 3.33
N LYS A 132 21.33 12.54 3.60
CA LYS A 132 22.60 13.21 3.97
C LYS A 132 23.20 14.09 2.86
N LYS A 133 22.70 13.97 1.63
CA LYS A 133 23.10 14.80 0.49
C LYS A 133 22.16 15.99 0.28
N ASN A 134 21.17 16.19 1.16
CA ASN A 134 20.16 17.24 1.06
C ASN A 134 19.44 17.23 -0.30
N LEU A 135 19.25 16.04 -0.88
CA LEU A 135 18.36 15.87 -2.04
C LEU A 135 16.90 16.09 -1.61
N PRO A 136 15.98 16.42 -2.54
CA PRO A 136 14.60 16.75 -2.18
C PRO A 136 13.92 15.70 -1.29
N THR A 137 13.30 16.17 -0.21
CA THR A 137 12.57 15.35 0.76
C THR A 137 11.24 16.00 1.13
N SER A 138 10.22 15.19 1.41
CA SER A 138 8.92 15.63 1.93
C SER A 138 8.67 14.95 3.28
N ASN A 139 8.42 15.75 4.30
CA ASN A 139 8.01 15.22 5.60
C ASN A 139 6.50 15.05 5.59
N ILE A 140 6.00 13.86 5.94
CA ILE A 140 4.57 13.57 6.02
C ILE A 140 4.31 13.04 7.42
N THR A 141 3.51 13.74 8.22
CA THR A 141 3.06 13.18 9.50
C THR A 141 2.15 11.99 9.23
N MET A 142 2.14 10.97 10.10
CA MET A 142 1.33 9.75 9.89
C MET A 142 -0.14 10.08 9.58
N ASP A 143 -0.65 11.13 10.20
CA ASP A 143 -2.01 11.66 10.11
C ASP A 143 -2.33 12.38 8.77
N THR A 144 -1.32 12.76 7.98
CA THR A 144 -1.53 13.39 6.66
C THR A 144 -1.64 12.41 5.50
N ASN A 145 -1.54 11.10 5.76
CA ASN A 145 -1.74 10.07 4.74
C ASN A 145 -3.23 9.72 4.53
N ILE A 146 -4.16 10.54 5.04
CA ILE A 146 -5.59 10.28 5.00
C ILE A 146 -6.22 11.02 3.82
N VAL A 147 -6.54 10.31 2.74
CA VAL A 147 -7.48 10.83 1.74
C VAL A 147 -8.88 10.69 2.32
N LYS A 148 -9.51 11.83 2.68
CA LYS A 148 -10.90 11.86 3.11
C LYS A 148 -11.81 11.67 1.90
N LEU A 149 -12.29 10.44 1.71
CA LEU A 149 -13.32 10.14 0.73
C LEU A 149 -14.68 10.28 1.42
N SER A 150 -15.52 11.23 1.01
CA SER A 150 -16.86 11.35 1.57
C SER A 150 -17.75 10.20 1.11
N ALA A 151 -18.73 9.82 1.95
CA ALA A 151 -19.71 8.79 1.62
C ALA A 151 -20.42 9.05 0.29
N GLU A 152 -20.77 10.31 0.03
CA GLU A 152 -21.36 10.75 -1.24
C GLU A 152 -20.45 10.51 -2.44
N SER A 153 -19.14 10.74 -2.27
CA SER A 153 -18.17 10.51 -3.34
C SER A 153 -18.03 9.02 -3.61
N ILE A 154 -17.97 8.19 -2.57
CA ILE A 154 -17.90 6.73 -2.66
C ILE A 154 -19.15 6.18 -3.37
N ALA A 155 -20.34 6.64 -3.01
CA ALA A 155 -21.60 6.19 -3.60
C ALA A 155 -21.72 6.50 -5.10
N LYS A 156 -21.00 7.53 -5.58
CA LYS A 156 -20.99 7.92 -7.00
C LYS A 156 -19.92 7.17 -7.82
N ILE A 157 -19.01 6.45 -7.19
CA ILE A 157 -17.97 5.68 -7.89
C ILE A 157 -18.64 4.54 -8.67
N LYS A 158 -18.36 4.49 -9.97
CA LYS A 158 -18.69 3.35 -10.82
C LYS A 158 -17.45 2.48 -11.00
N LEU A 159 -17.49 1.27 -10.46
CA LEU A 159 -16.43 0.27 -10.66
C LEU A 159 -16.74 -0.58 -11.90
N ASP A 160 -15.70 -0.93 -12.65
CA ASP A 160 -15.80 -1.85 -13.79
C ASP A 160 -16.34 -3.22 -13.34
N PRO A 161 -17.44 -3.73 -13.92
CA PRO A 161 -17.96 -5.05 -13.59
C PRO A 161 -16.95 -6.20 -13.74
N THR A 162 -16.05 -6.14 -14.73
CA THR A 162 -15.00 -7.14 -14.92
C THR A 162 -13.97 -7.08 -13.79
N LEU A 163 -13.68 -5.89 -13.26
CA LEU A 163 -12.83 -5.74 -12.08
C LEU A 163 -13.49 -6.36 -10.85
N LEU A 164 -14.79 -6.11 -10.65
CA LEU A 164 -15.56 -6.66 -9.53
C LEU A 164 -15.58 -8.20 -9.56
N GLU A 165 -15.79 -8.80 -10.73
CA GLU A 165 -15.74 -10.25 -10.89
C GLU A 165 -14.36 -10.81 -10.49
N LYS A 166 -13.28 -10.17 -10.94
CA LYS A 166 -11.92 -10.57 -10.57
C LYS A 166 -11.65 -10.46 -9.08
N ILE A 167 -12.12 -9.39 -8.42
CA ILE A 167 -12.00 -9.23 -6.96
C ILE A 167 -12.71 -10.38 -6.23
N ASN A 168 -13.94 -10.71 -6.63
CA ASN A 168 -14.71 -11.81 -6.03
C ASN A 168 -13.99 -13.16 -6.18
N LEU A 169 -13.40 -13.44 -7.35
CA LEU A 169 -12.61 -14.66 -7.56
C LEU A 169 -11.37 -14.70 -6.65
N LEU A 170 -10.68 -13.57 -6.49
CA LEU A 170 -9.54 -13.46 -5.59
C LEU A 170 -9.94 -13.66 -4.13
N GLU A 171 -11.11 -13.18 -3.71
CA GLU A 171 -11.61 -13.38 -2.34
C GLU A 171 -11.90 -14.86 -2.03
N GLN A 172 -12.52 -15.56 -2.97
CA GLN A 172 -12.76 -17.00 -2.84
C GLN A 172 -11.45 -17.77 -2.73
N LYS A 173 -10.44 -17.43 -3.55
CA LYS A 173 -9.09 -18.01 -3.45
C LYS A 173 -8.45 -17.69 -2.11
N ASN A 174 -8.51 -16.43 -1.66
CA ASN A 174 -7.94 -15.98 -0.40
C ASN A 174 -8.51 -16.74 0.81
N THR A 175 -9.82 -16.95 0.84
CA THR A 175 -10.48 -17.74 1.89
C THR A 175 -9.98 -19.18 1.92
N LYS A 176 -9.84 -19.84 0.76
CA LYS A 176 -9.29 -21.22 0.68
C LYS A 176 -7.84 -21.27 1.17
N VAL A 177 -7.05 -20.26 0.81
CA VAL A 177 -5.64 -20.13 1.18
C VAL A 177 -5.47 -19.93 2.69
N ARG A 178 -6.30 -19.09 3.32
CA ARG A 178 -6.29 -18.87 4.78
C ARG A 178 -6.74 -20.11 5.55
N LYS A 179 -7.81 -20.79 5.11
CA LYS A 179 -8.26 -22.05 5.73
C LYS A 179 -7.15 -23.11 5.75
N LYS A 180 -6.41 -23.28 4.65
CA LYS A 180 -5.26 -24.20 4.58
C LYS A 180 -4.08 -23.87 5.50
N LYS A 181 -4.03 -22.67 6.10
CA LYS A 181 -2.97 -22.27 7.05
C LYS A 181 -3.35 -22.61 8.51
N LEU A 182 -4.64 -22.81 8.78
CA LEU A 182 -5.19 -23.09 10.11
C LEU A 182 -5.28 -24.60 10.42
N TYR A 183 -5.05 -25.45 9.41
CA TYR A 183 -4.90 -26.91 9.50
C TYR A 183 -3.46 -27.27 9.17
#